data_AF-K9XNE1-F1
#
_entry.id   AF-K9XNE1-F1
#
_cell.length_a   1.000
_cell.length_b   1.000
_cell.length_c   1.000
_cell.angle_alpha   90.00
_cell.angle_beta   90.00
_cell.angle_gamma   90.00
#
_symmetry.space_group_name_H-M   'P 1'
#
loop_
_entity.id
_entity.type
_entity.pdbx_description
1 polymer ?
#
loop_
_entity_poly.entity_id
_entity_poly.type
_entity_poly.pdbx_seq_one_letter_code
_entity_poly.pdbx_strand_id
1 'polypeptide(L)'
;MDIPTTSEAAIYRLQNYLPRLLLSRFQALEILEAKLNIYQMLHLYQVFFPKQFAASRASTLLIGQGHSQRERELLDLLYEHCFPLPEWAMEWAYEQRLEHIPIEDKGISWQCEDGIEGLLDEWKILIPLSSEGYYWLISIDQELAEWYELEFGISIQTIQSPDLVPQYLLRKRCLQAGTPLKFLPLVLRVLDKNTGNVWLDEQCSYCYGSDYSSKYPWTEASIRFLTKEWHRAQKAIKCCNEFTNWLGQDLQAHFNIVLELWNQPYPITN
;
A
#
# COMPACT_ATOMS: atom_id res chain seq x y z
N MET A 1 -21.26 50.23 17.55
CA MET A 1 -20.29 51.26 18.00
C MET A 1 -19.34 51.43 16.83
N ASP A 2 -19.65 52.37 15.94
CA ASP A 2 -18.87 52.58 14.71
C ASP A 2 -17.56 53.27 15.07
N ILE A 3 -16.46 52.56 14.87
CA ILE A 3 -15.13 53.16 15.00
C ILE A 3 -14.91 54.00 13.74
N PRO A 4 -14.68 55.32 13.84
CA PRO A 4 -14.44 56.15 12.67
C PRO A 4 -13.18 55.64 11.99
N THR A 5 -13.32 55.16 10.77
CA THR A 5 -12.18 54.78 9.95
C THR A 5 -11.57 56.05 9.39
N THR A 6 -10.37 56.42 9.82
CA THR A 6 -9.61 57.52 9.20
C THR A 6 -9.31 57.19 7.74
N SER A 7 -9.15 58.19 6.86
CA SER A 7 -8.83 57.94 5.45
C SER A 7 -7.58 57.08 5.30
N GLU A 8 -6.58 57.25 6.15
CA GLU A 8 -5.38 56.40 6.21
C GLU A 8 -5.68 54.94 6.57
N ALA A 9 -6.56 54.69 7.55
CA ALA A 9 -6.96 53.33 7.90
C ALA A 9 -7.79 52.67 6.78
N ALA A 10 -8.60 53.44 6.05
CA ALA A 10 -9.31 52.96 4.88
C ALA A 10 -8.35 52.64 3.72
N ILE A 11 -7.37 53.51 3.47
CA ILE A 11 -6.35 53.34 2.43
C ILE A 11 -5.44 52.15 2.75
N TYR A 12 -4.99 51.98 4.00
CA TYR A 12 -4.20 50.82 4.42
C TYR A 12 -4.97 49.51 4.22
N ARG A 13 -6.25 49.47 4.59
CA ARG A 13 -7.09 48.28 4.34
C ARG A 13 -7.26 48.05 2.85
N LEU A 14 -7.62 49.08 2.09
CA LEU A 14 -7.76 48.99 0.63
C LEU A 14 -6.48 48.53 -0.05
N GLN A 15 -5.30 49.02 0.35
CA GLN A 15 -4.00 48.60 -0.15
C GLN A 15 -3.66 47.14 0.19
N ASN A 16 -4.15 46.63 1.33
CA ASN A 16 -4.06 45.20 1.67
C ASN A 16 -5.13 44.33 0.99
N TYR A 17 -6.24 44.91 0.55
CA TYR A 17 -7.31 44.24 -0.22
C TYR A 17 -7.10 44.34 -1.74
N LEU A 18 -6.37 45.32 -2.24
CA LEU A 18 -6.12 45.57 -3.66
C LEU A 18 -5.42 44.40 -4.38
N PRO A 19 -4.46 43.69 -3.75
CA PRO A 19 -3.92 42.45 -4.31
C PRO A 19 -4.95 41.31 -4.36
N ARG A 20 -6.03 41.38 -3.58
CA ARG A 20 -7.13 40.39 -3.55
C ARG A 20 -8.22 40.66 -4.59
N LEU A 21 -8.21 41.81 -5.25
CA LEU A 21 -9.23 42.23 -6.23
C LEU A 21 -8.92 41.79 -7.67
N LEU A 22 -7.75 41.20 -7.93
CA LEU A 22 -7.37 40.66 -9.24
C LEU A 22 -6.84 39.22 -9.09
N LEU A 23 -7.54 38.39 -8.32
CA LEU A 23 -7.33 36.94 -8.44
C LEU A 23 -7.77 36.52 -9.84
N SER A 24 -6.86 35.90 -10.59
CA SER A 24 -7.27 35.21 -11.80
C SER A 24 -8.27 34.11 -11.43
N ARG A 25 -9.11 33.71 -12.37
CA ARG A 25 -10.05 32.59 -12.16
C ARG A 25 -9.32 31.34 -11.65
N PHE A 26 -8.12 31.08 -12.15
CA PHE A 26 -7.28 29.95 -11.73
C PHE A 26 -6.86 30.08 -10.26
N GLN A 27 -6.31 31.23 -9.87
CA GLN A 27 -5.91 31.48 -8.48
C GLN A 27 -7.09 31.41 -7.50
N ALA A 28 -8.26 31.88 -7.92
CA ALA A 28 -9.47 31.77 -7.11
C ALA A 28 -9.91 30.31 -6.92
N LEU A 29 -9.83 29.48 -7.97
CA LEU A 29 -10.15 28.06 -7.90
C LEU A 29 -9.17 27.31 -6.98
N GLU A 30 -7.86 27.50 -7.15
CA GLU A 30 -6.84 26.88 -6.30
C GLU A 30 -7.06 27.20 -4.81
N ILE A 31 -7.39 28.45 -4.49
CA ILE A 31 -7.69 28.86 -3.11
C ILE A 31 -8.94 28.15 -2.59
N LEU A 32 -10.00 28.05 -3.40
CA LEU A 32 -11.25 27.39 -3.01
C LEU A 32 -11.08 25.89 -2.83
N GLU A 33 -10.32 25.24 -3.72
CA GLU A 33 -9.99 23.81 -3.64
C GLU A 33 -9.15 23.52 -2.39
N ALA A 34 -8.13 24.33 -2.11
CA ALA A 34 -7.35 24.22 -0.88
C ALA A 34 -8.23 24.40 0.37
N LYS A 35 -9.15 25.37 0.38
CA LYS A 35 -10.09 25.58 1.49
C LYS A 35 -11.06 24.43 1.65
N LEU A 36 -11.58 23.88 0.56
CA LEU A 36 -12.45 22.71 0.58
C LEU A 36 -11.72 21.50 1.16
N ASN A 37 -10.49 21.24 0.71
CA ASN A 37 -9.66 20.15 1.23
C ASN A 37 -9.42 20.27 2.74
N ILE A 38 -9.16 21.49 3.24
CA ILE A 38 -9.02 21.73 4.69
C ILE A 38 -10.30 21.39 5.44
N TYR A 39 -11.45 21.88 4.98
CA TYR A 39 -12.72 21.60 5.64
C TYR A 39 -13.09 20.11 5.57
N GLN A 40 -12.75 19.44 4.47
CA GLN A 40 -12.91 17.99 4.35
C GLN A 40 -12.06 17.27 5.39
N MET A 41 -10.76 17.56 5.49
CA MET A 41 -9.87 16.96 6.48
C MET A 41 -10.34 17.20 7.92
N LEU A 42 -10.70 18.44 8.26
CA LEU A 42 -11.20 18.77 9.60
C LEU A 42 -12.54 18.08 9.89
N HIS A 43 -13.41 17.94 8.89
CA HIS A 43 -14.65 17.17 9.02
C HIS A 43 -14.36 15.69 9.27
N LEU A 44 -13.42 15.08 8.57
CA LEU A 44 -13.01 13.69 8.81
C LEU A 44 -12.48 13.52 10.23
N TYR A 45 -11.70 14.47 10.74
CA TYR A 45 -11.24 14.45 12.13
C TYR A 45 -12.40 14.46 13.12
N GLN A 46 -13.41 15.31 12.90
CA GLN A 46 -14.63 15.32 13.72
C GLN A 46 -15.39 13.99 13.66
N VAL A 47 -15.48 13.36 12.48
CA VAL A 47 -16.24 12.13 12.27
C VAL A 47 -15.57 10.92 12.93
N PHE A 48 -14.26 10.75 12.71
CA PHE A 48 -13.54 9.55 13.16
C PHE A 48 -13.04 9.65 14.60
N PHE A 49 -12.65 10.85 15.06
CA PHE A 49 -12.07 11.06 16.38
C PHE A 49 -12.70 12.27 17.10
N PRO A 50 -14.03 12.28 17.32
CA PRO A 50 -14.75 13.43 17.84
C PRO A 50 -14.27 13.91 19.22
N LYS A 51 -13.83 12.98 20.07
CA LYS A 51 -13.33 13.32 21.42
C LYS A 51 -11.99 14.04 21.35
N GLN A 52 -11.06 13.50 20.56
CA GLN A 52 -9.74 14.08 20.31
C GLN A 52 -9.88 15.43 19.62
N PHE A 53 -10.75 15.52 18.60
CA PHE A 53 -11.07 16.77 17.94
C PHE A 53 -11.59 17.82 18.94
N ALA A 54 -12.55 17.48 19.80
CA ALA A 54 -13.11 18.42 20.77
C ALA A 54 -12.10 18.87 21.83
N ALA A 55 -11.16 18.00 22.21
CA ALA A 55 -10.12 18.29 23.18
C ALA A 55 -8.92 19.07 22.60
N SER A 56 -8.72 18.99 21.28
CA SER A 56 -7.57 19.60 20.60
C SER A 56 -7.56 21.12 20.70
N ARG A 57 -6.37 21.66 21.01
CA ARG A 57 -6.06 23.10 20.98
C ARG A 57 -5.17 23.47 19.80
N ALA A 58 -4.91 22.53 18.89
CA ALA A 58 -4.06 22.76 17.73
C ALA A 58 -4.67 23.80 16.78
N SER A 59 -3.78 24.57 16.17
CA SER A 59 -4.18 25.59 15.20
C SER A 59 -4.72 24.96 13.92
N THR A 60 -5.82 25.51 13.41
CA THR A 60 -6.34 25.24 12.06
C THR A 60 -5.77 26.21 11.02
N LEU A 61 -4.92 27.15 11.43
CA LEU A 61 -4.26 28.07 10.51
C LEU A 61 -3.16 27.33 9.76
N LEU A 62 -3.14 27.49 8.45
CA LEU A 62 -2.04 27.03 7.61
C LEU A 62 -0.82 27.92 7.81
N ILE A 63 0.33 27.30 8.04
CA ILE A 63 1.64 27.94 8.03
C ILE A 63 2.42 27.24 6.91
N GLY A 64 2.73 27.96 5.84
CA GLY A 64 3.35 27.39 4.65
C GLY A 64 2.36 26.65 3.74
N GLN A 65 2.87 25.69 2.96
CA GLN A 65 2.10 24.91 1.98
C GLN A 65 1.70 23.53 2.50
N GLY A 66 2.03 23.20 3.74
CA GLY A 66 1.71 21.90 4.36
C GLY A 66 0.31 21.83 4.97
N HIS A 67 0.10 20.77 5.75
CA HIS A 67 -1.08 20.58 6.59
C HIS A 67 -0.99 21.44 7.87
N SER A 68 -2.13 21.94 8.32
CA SER A 68 -2.24 22.62 9.62
C SER A 68 -1.93 21.65 10.76
N GLN A 69 -1.61 22.19 11.94
CA GLN A 69 -1.33 21.36 13.12
C GLN A 69 -2.49 20.41 13.43
N ARG A 70 -3.73 20.87 13.29
CA ARG A 70 -4.91 20.05 13.56
C ARG A 70 -5.19 18.99 12.49
N GLU A 71 -4.81 19.23 11.24
CA GLU A 71 -4.87 18.21 10.19
C GLU A 71 -3.80 17.14 10.41
N ARG A 72 -2.61 17.50 10.89
CA ARG A 72 -1.56 16.53 11.22
C ARG A 72 -1.95 15.62 12.39
N GLU A 73 -2.65 16.14 13.41
CA GLU A 73 -3.22 15.29 14.45
C GLU A 73 -4.17 14.22 13.90
N LEU A 74 -4.94 14.54 12.85
CA LEU A 74 -5.76 13.53 12.15
C LEU A 74 -4.87 12.47 11.49
N LEU A 75 -3.82 12.88 10.78
CA LEU A 75 -2.90 11.95 10.13
C LEU A 75 -2.26 11.00 11.15
N ASP A 76 -1.80 11.51 12.29
CA ASP A 76 -1.23 10.72 13.37
C ASP A 76 -2.24 9.70 13.92
N LEU A 77 -3.49 10.13 14.16
CA LEU A 77 -4.55 9.24 14.65
C LEU A 77 -4.96 8.18 13.62
N LEU A 78 -4.97 8.52 12.33
CA LEU A 78 -5.22 7.54 11.26
C LEU A 78 -4.10 6.51 11.19
N TYR A 79 -2.85 6.95 11.27
CA TYR A 79 -1.68 6.09 11.33
C TYR A 79 -1.76 5.12 12.53
N GLU A 80 -2.11 5.63 13.71
CA GLU A 80 -2.15 4.84 14.95
C GLU A 80 -3.33 3.84 14.99
N HIS A 81 -4.49 4.22 14.45
CA HIS A 81 -5.74 3.50 14.73
C HIS A 81 -6.44 2.91 13.50
N CYS A 82 -6.12 3.35 12.29
CA CYS A 82 -6.87 2.98 11.10
C CYS A 82 -6.03 2.18 10.11
N PHE A 83 -4.97 2.76 9.58
CA PHE A 83 -4.11 2.15 8.56
C PHE A 83 -2.77 2.87 8.49
N PRO A 84 -1.71 2.20 8.02
CA PRO A 84 -0.40 2.81 7.91
C PRO A 84 -0.43 3.94 6.89
N LEU A 85 0.24 5.03 7.25
CA LEU A 85 0.65 6.08 6.33
C LEU A 85 2.18 5.94 6.16
N PRO A 86 2.70 6.05 4.92
CA PRO A 86 4.15 6.00 4.70
C PRO A 86 4.88 7.11 5.46
N GLU A 87 6.10 6.81 5.92
CA GLU A 87 6.92 7.77 6.68
C GLU A 87 7.17 9.05 5.88
N TRP A 88 7.51 8.92 4.59
CA TRP A 88 7.69 10.08 3.70
C TRP A 88 6.44 10.96 3.63
N ALA A 89 5.23 10.39 3.70
CA ALA A 89 3.99 11.16 3.66
C ALA A 89 3.78 11.94 4.95
N MET A 90 4.13 11.35 6.09
CA MET A 90 4.07 12.01 7.39
C MET A 90 5.07 13.18 7.47
N GLU A 91 6.27 13.01 6.91
CA GLU A 91 7.26 14.08 6.78
C GLU A 91 6.78 15.18 5.82
N TRP A 92 6.33 14.80 4.63
CA TRP A 92 5.88 15.75 3.61
C TRP A 92 4.65 16.52 4.05
N ALA A 93 3.79 15.98 4.93
CA ALA A 93 2.65 16.70 5.47
C ALA A 93 3.04 18.02 6.19
N TYR A 94 4.30 18.20 6.60
CA TYR A 94 4.81 19.46 7.15
C TYR A 94 5.08 20.51 6.08
N GLU A 95 5.48 20.08 4.88
CA GLU A 95 5.98 20.95 3.82
C GLU A 95 4.97 21.15 2.70
N GLN A 96 4.16 20.12 2.42
CA GLN A 96 3.27 20.00 1.28
C GLN A 96 1.92 19.38 1.67
N ARG A 97 0.88 19.69 0.91
CA ARG A 97 -0.43 19.06 1.10
C ARG A 97 -0.46 17.70 0.42
N LEU A 98 -0.86 16.70 1.20
CA LEU A 98 -1.26 15.41 0.67
C LEU A 98 -2.65 15.53 0.04
N GLU A 99 -2.72 15.66 -1.29
CA GLU A 99 -3.99 15.78 -2.02
C GLU A 99 -4.86 14.51 -1.92
N HIS A 100 -4.20 13.36 -1.78
CA HIS A 100 -4.80 12.03 -1.69
C HIS A 100 -4.23 11.30 -0.48
N ILE A 101 -4.93 10.24 -0.04
CA ILE A 101 -4.42 9.31 0.96
C ILE A 101 -3.34 8.45 0.28
N PRO A 102 -2.08 8.53 0.72
CA PRO A 102 -1.01 7.73 0.14
C PRO A 102 -1.13 6.28 0.58
N ILE A 103 -0.95 5.36 -0.37
CA ILE A 103 -0.87 3.92 -0.12
C ILE A 103 0.58 3.50 -0.26
N GLU A 104 1.09 2.92 0.81
CA GLU A 104 2.38 2.24 0.79
C GLU A 104 2.14 0.77 0.57
N ASP A 105 2.95 0.19 -0.32
CA ASP A 105 2.93 -1.23 -0.57
C ASP A 105 3.40 -2.02 0.65
N LYS A 106 2.52 -2.91 1.13
CA LYS A 106 2.74 -3.84 2.25
C LYS A 106 2.74 -5.30 1.80
N GLY A 107 2.74 -5.55 0.49
CA GLY A 107 2.92 -6.88 -0.10
C GLY A 107 4.39 -7.28 -0.23
N ILE A 108 4.66 -8.25 -1.11
CA ILE A 108 6.02 -8.69 -1.43
C ILE A 108 6.40 -8.18 -2.81
N SER A 109 7.44 -7.34 -2.86
CA SER A 109 7.75 -6.52 -4.04
C SER A 109 9.14 -6.83 -4.55
N TRP A 110 9.26 -7.97 -5.23
CA TRP A 110 10.50 -8.47 -5.81
C TRP A 110 10.81 -7.88 -7.18
N GLN A 111 9.87 -7.13 -7.76
CA GLN A 111 9.99 -6.48 -9.07
C GLN A 111 10.46 -5.01 -8.95
N CYS A 112 10.88 -4.59 -7.76
CA CYS A 112 11.20 -3.19 -7.45
C CYS A 112 12.73 -2.99 -7.35
N GLU A 113 13.17 -1.84 -6.85
CA GLU A 113 14.59 -1.43 -6.88
C GLU A 113 15.56 -2.42 -6.23
N ASP A 114 15.21 -2.97 -5.05
CA ASP A 114 16.00 -4.02 -4.38
C ASP A 114 15.86 -5.40 -5.06
N GLY A 115 14.95 -5.50 -6.02
CA GLY A 115 14.72 -6.67 -6.86
C GLY A 115 14.48 -7.97 -6.10
N ILE A 116 14.88 -9.06 -6.73
CA ILE A 116 14.89 -10.38 -6.12
C ILE A 116 15.93 -10.50 -5.01
N GLU A 117 17.01 -9.72 -5.05
CA GLU A 117 18.12 -9.81 -4.10
C GLU A 117 17.68 -9.45 -2.68
N GLY A 118 16.80 -8.44 -2.55
CA GLY A 118 16.22 -7.98 -1.28
C GLY A 118 15.19 -8.93 -0.65
N LEU A 119 14.77 -10.00 -1.35
CA LEU A 119 13.84 -10.97 -0.77
C LEU A 119 14.54 -11.93 0.18
N LEU A 120 13.82 -12.36 1.21
CA LEU A 120 14.25 -13.49 2.03
C LEU A 120 14.19 -14.80 1.22
N ASP A 121 15.05 -15.76 1.55
CA ASP A 121 15.17 -17.02 0.82
C ASP A 121 13.88 -17.83 0.86
N GLU A 122 13.11 -17.73 1.94
CA GLU A 122 11.78 -18.35 2.07
C GLU A 122 10.78 -17.83 1.06
N TRP A 123 10.94 -16.59 0.56
CA TRP A 123 10.12 -16.05 -0.52
C TRP A 123 10.72 -16.36 -1.89
N LYS A 124 12.05 -16.25 -2.04
CA LYS A 124 12.76 -16.52 -3.30
C LYS A 124 12.52 -17.94 -3.80
N ILE A 125 12.57 -18.94 -2.91
CA ILE A 125 12.36 -20.35 -3.29
C ILE A 125 10.95 -20.62 -3.84
N LEU A 126 9.98 -19.76 -3.54
CA LEU A 126 8.59 -19.90 -3.99
C LEU A 126 8.32 -19.27 -5.35
N ILE A 127 9.26 -18.49 -5.91
CA ILE A 127 9.10 -17.75 -7.16
C ILE A 127 8.64 -18.64 -8.32
N PRO A 128 9.19 -19.85 -8.56
CA PRO A 128 8.72 -20.72 -9.65
C PRO A 128 7.28 -21.22 -9.48
N LEU A 129 6.69 -21.13 -8.29
CA LEU A 129 5.31 -21.53 -8.03
C LEU A 129 4.30 -20.39 -8.27
N SER A 130 4.80 -19.15 -8.34
CA SER A 130 4.00 -17.97 -8.65
C SER A 130 3.87 -17.81 -10.17
N SER A 131 2.75 -17.26 -10.65
CA SER A 131 2.55 -17.09 -12.10
C SER A 131 3.57 -16.13 -12.69
N GLU A 132 3.76 -14.96 -12.09
CA GLU A 132 4.70 -13.96 -12.58
C GLU A 132 6.15 -14.42 -12.43
N GLY A 133 6.49 -15.03 -11.28
CA GLY A 133 7.83 -15.50 -11.00
C GLY A 133 8.27 -16.68 -11.87
N TYR A 134 7.37 -17.61 -12.19
CA TYR A 134 7.67 -18.71 -13.10
C TYR A 134 8.07 -18.17 -14.48
N TYR A 135 7.25 -17.30 -15.07
CA TYR A 135 7.53 -16.74 -16.39
C TYR A 135 8.75 -15.81 -16.42
N TRP A 136 9.02 -15.12 -15.31
CA TRP A 136 10.25 -14.35 -15.16
C TRP A 136 11.49 -15.26 -15.20
N LEU A 137 11.49 -16.38 -14.46
CA LEU A 137 12.58 -17.35 -14.45
C LEU A 137 12.79 -18.08 -15.79
N ILE A 138 11.70 -18.42 -16.49
CA ILE A 138 11.75 -19.11 -17.79
C ILE A 138 11.71 -18.16 -18.99
N SER A 139 11.92 -16.87 -18.76
CA SER A 139 12.01 -15.88 -19.83
C SER A 139 13.23 -16.17 -20.73
N ILE A 140 13.44 -15.35 -21.77
CA ILE A 140 14.45 -15.62 -22.82
C ILE A 140 15.87 -15.77 -22.24
N ASP A 141 16.10 -15.27 -21.02
CA ASP A 141 17.36 -15.36 -20.32
C ASP A 141 17.49 -16.67 -19.52
N GLN A 142 18.32 -17.60 -20.03
CA GLN A 142 18.62 -18.85 -19.33
C GLN A 142 19.39 -18.63 -18.01
N GLU A 143 20.03 -17.47 -17.83
CA GLU A 143 20.81 -17.17 -16.63
C GLU A 143 19.94 -17.12 -15.37
N LEU A 144 18.66 -16.73 -15.48
CA LEU A 144 17.75 -16.66 -14.33
C LEU A 144 17.34 -18.05 -13.82
N ALA A 145 17.10 -18.99 -14.74
CA ALA A 145 16.84 -20.37 -14.39
C ALA A 145 18.08 -20.99 -13.72
N GLU A 146 19.26 -20.81 -14.33
CA GLU A 146 20.53 -21.31 -13.77
C GLU A 146 20.83 -20.73 -12.39
N TRP A 147 20.59 -19.42 -12.19
CA TRP A 147 20.71 -18.77 -10.88
C TRP A 147 19.85 -19.48 -9.83
N TYR A 148 18.58 -19.74 -10.13
CA TYR A 148 17.67 -20.41 -9.20
C TYR A 148 18.14 -21.84 -8.86
N GLU A 149 18.58 -22.60 -9.86
CA GLU A 149 19.10 -23.95 -9.67
C GLU A 149 20.38 -23.96 -8.82
N LEU A 150 21.26 -22.97 -9.00
CA LEU A 150 22.48 -22.82 -8.21
C LEU A 150 22.19 -22.43 -6.75
N GLU A 151 21.25 -21.52 -6.54
CA GLU A 151 20.89 -21.01 -5.21
C GLU A 151 20.19 -22.08 -4.37
N PHE A 152 19.21 -22.78 -4.97
CA PHE A 152 18.34 -23.71 -4.23
C PHE A 152 18.59 -25.18 -4.53
N GLY A 153 19.44 -25.53 -5.50
CA GLY A 153 19.70 -26.94 -5.87
C GLY A 153 18.48 -27.64 -6.48
N ILE A 154 17.51 -26.89 -7.00
CA ILE A 154 16.24 -27.41 -7.51
C ILE A 154 16.07 -26.99 -8.96
N SER A 155 15.92 -27.98 -9.84
CA SER A 155 15.71 -27.69 -11.25
C SER A 155 14.28 -27.21 -11.51
N ILE A 156 14.15 -26.09 -12.23
CA ILE A 156 12.85 -25.55 -12.66
C ILE A 156 12.07 -26.57 -13.50
N GLN A 157 12.76 -27.44 -14.24
CA GLN A 157 12.12 -28.47 -15.05
C GLN A 157 11.37 -29.52 -14.20
N THR A 158 11.70 -29.63 -12.91
CA THR A 158 11.01 -30.51 -11.97
C THR A 158 9.76 -29.87 -11.38
N ILE A 159 9.53 -28.58 -11.63
CA ILE A 159 8.41 -27.82 -11.12
C ILE A 159 7.35 -27.71 -12.23
N GLN A 160 6.16 -28.20 -11.95
CA GLN A 160 5.03 -28.10 -12.86
C GLN A 160 4.65 -26.63 -13.10
N SER A 161 4.46 -26.23 -14.36
CA SER A 161 4.02 -24.87 -14.71
C SER A 161 2.73 -24.49 -13.94
N PRO A 162 2.63 -23.25 -13.41
CA PRO A 162 1.40 -22.73 -12.78
C PRO A 162 0.15 -22.88 -13.65
N ASP A 163 0.26 -22.85 -14.98
CA ASP A 163 -0.89 -23.02 -15.90
C ASP A 163 -1.51 -24.41 -15.83
N LEU A 164 -0.69 -25.41 -15.46
CA LEU A 164 -1.11 -26.80 -15.32
C LEU A 164 -1.62 -27.10 -13.92
N VAL A 165 -1.66 -26.12 -13.01
CA VAL A 165 -2.07 -26.27 -11.60
C VAL A 165 -3.41 -25.57 -11.38
N PRO A 166 -4.54 -26.31 -11.39
CA PRO A 166 -5.85 -25.70 -11.17
C PRO A 166 -5.97 -25.13 -9.77
N GLN A 167 -6.10 -23.80 -9.65
CA GLN A 167 -6.09 -23.09 -8.37
C GLN A 167 -7.12 -23.61 -7.36
N TYR A 168 -8.31 -24.02 -7.81
CA TYR A 168 -9.34 -24.58 -6.94
C TYR A 168 -8.89 -25.91 -6.29
N LEU A 169 -8.24 -26.79 -7.07
CA LEU A 169 -7.77 -28.07 -6.58
C LEU A 169 -6.56 -27.91 -5.66
N LEU A 170 -5.61 -27.04 -6.03
CA LEU A 170 -4.49 -26.66 -5.16
C LEU A 170 -5.01 -26.18 -3.80
N ARG A 171 -5.96 -25.24 -3.80
CA ARG A 171 -6.55 -24.72 -2.56
C ARG A 171 -7.18 -25.82 -1.69
N LYS A 172 -7.89 -26.76 -2.32
CA LYS A 172 -8.49 -27.90 -1.60
C LYS A 172 -7.41 -28.79 -0.96
N ARG A 173 -6.34 -29.11 -1.69
CA ARG A 173 -5.21 -29.92 -1.19
C ARG A 173 -4.50 -29.23 -0.03
N CYS A 174 -4.13 -27.97 -0.21
CA CYS A 174 -3.50 -27.16 0.83
C CYS A 174 -4.35 -27.13 2.11
N LEU A 175 -5.67 -26.96 1.97
CA LEU A 175 -6.58 -26.98 3.11
C LEU A 175 -6.59 -28.35 3.83
N GLN A 176 -6.56 -29.46 3.09
CA GLN A 176 -6.52 -30.81 3.64
C GLN A 176 -5.18 -31.11 4.34
N ALA A 177 -4.07 -30.59 3.81
CA ALA A 177 -2.75 -30.73 4.40
C ALA A 177 -2.61 -29.97 5.74
N GLY A 178 -3.49 -29.01 6.00
CA GLY A 178 -3.55 -28.32 7.28
C GLY A 178 -2.51 -27.20 7.40
N THR A 179 -2.19 -26.82 8.63
CA THR A 179 -1.30 -25.68 8.89
C THR A 179 0.15 -26.17 8.88
N PRO A 180 1.09 -25.47 8.22
CA PRO A 180 0.93 -24.15 7.58
C PRO A 180 0.59 -24.19 6.08
N LEU A 181 0.63 -25.36 5.43
CA LEU A 181 0.44 -25.52 3.98
C LEU A 181 -0.89 -24.95 3.44
N LYS A 182 -1.94 -24.89 4.25
CA LYS A 182 -3.23 -24.25 3.91
C LYS A 182 -3.09 -22.78 3.47
N PHE A 183 -1.99 -22.12 3.83
CA PHE A 183 -1.72 -20.74 3.47
C PHE A 183 -0.96 -20.57 2.16
N LEU A 184 -0.39 -21.63 1.57
CA LEU A 184 0.34 -21.56 0.30
C LEU A 184 -0.42 -20.82 -0.81
N PRO A 185 -1.73 -21.07 -1.06
CA PRO A 185 -2.46 -20.33 -2.10
C PRO A 185 -2.55 -18.83 -1.85
N LEU A 186 -2.56 -18.40 -0.58
CA LEU A 186 -2.55 -16.97 -0.24
C LEU A 186 -1.14 -16.38 -0.45
N VAL A 187 -0.10 -17.10 -0.02
CA VAL A 187 1.31 -16.72 -0.19
C VAL A 187 1.63 -16.48 -1.66
N LEU A 188 1.23 -17.40 -2.55
CA LEU A 188 1.43 -17.24 -4.00
C LEU A 188 0.68 -16.03 -4.55
N ARG A 189 -0.56 -15.79 -4.10
CA ARG A 189 -1.32 -14.59 -4.51
C ARG A 189 -0.69 -13.29 -4.02
N VAL A 190 -0.02 -13.28 -2.88
CA VAL A 190 0.73 -12.11 -2.38
C VAL A 190 1.98 -11.88 -3.24
N LEU A 191 2.71 -12.94 -3.61
CA LEU A 191 3.85 -12.86 -4.52
C LEU A 191 3.46 -12.32 -5.91
N ASP A 192 2.29 -12.74 -6.41
CA ASP A 192 1.74 -12.31 -7.70
C ASP A 192 0.99 -10.97 -7.63
N LYS A 193 0.98 -10.26 -6.49
CA LYS A 193 0.21 -9.01 -6.30
C LYS A 193 -1.28 -9.13 -6.71
N ASN A 194 -1.89 -10.28 -6.46
CA ASN A 194 -3.22 -10.64 -6.94
C ASN A 194 -4.13 -11.14 -5.80
N THR A 195 -4.10 -10.47 -4.66
CA THR A 195 -4.91 -10.81 -3.49
C THR A 195 -6.32 -10.19 -3.52
N GLY A 196 -6.52 -9.16 -4.34
CA GLY A 196 -7.68 -8.27 -4.32
C GLY A 196 -7.65 -7.29 -3.15
N ASN A 197 -6.49 -7.04 -2.55
CA ASN A 197 -6.31 -6.16 -1.40
C ASN A 197 -5.31 -5.05 -1.75
N VAL A 198 -5.77 -3.81 -1.59
CA VAL A 198 -5.05 -2.61 -2.05
C VAL A 198 -3.71 -2.41 -1.37
N TRP A 199 -3.51 -2.92 -0.15
CA TRP A 199 -2.24 -2.79 0.55
C TRP A 199 -1.22 -3.85 0.14
N LEU A 200 -1.68 -5.00 -0.35
CA LEU A 200 -0.81 -6.10 -0.74
C LEU A 200 -0.49 -6.11 -2.22
N ASP A 201 -1.39 -5.55 -3.03
CA ASP A 201 -1.33 -5.54 -4.49
C ASP A 201 -0.86 -4.20 -5.07
N GLU A 202 -0.53 -3.22 -4.21
CA GLU A 202 0.03 -1.94 -4.66
C GLU A 202 1.37 -2.18 -5.38
N GLN A 203 1.64 -1.38 -6.40
CA GLN A 203 2.89 -1.42 -7.14
C GLN A 203 3.81 -0.29 -6.68
N CYS A 204 5.09 -0.58 -6.49
CA CYS A 204 6.06 0.43 -6.06
C CYS A 204 6.20 1.53 -7.13
N SER A 205 5.82 2.76 -6.79
CA SER A 205 5.84 3.90 -7.70
C SER A 205 7.24 4.44 -8.02
N TYR A 206 8.27 4.00 -7.29
CA TYR A 206 9.64 4.52 -7.45
C TYR A 206 10.31 4.07 -8.75
N CYS A 207 9.92 2.92 -9.29
CA CYS A 207 10.69 2.29 -10.37
C CYS A 207 10.41 2.87 -11.78
N TYR A 208 9.31 3.62 -11.98
CA TYR A 208 8.90 4.06 -13.32
C TYR A 208 8.30 5.46 -13.42
N GLY A 209 8.61 6.38 -12.51
CA GLY A 209 8.22 7.80 -12.61
C GLY A 209 6.74 8.02 -12.94
N SER A 210 5.86 7.13 -12.51
CA SER A 210 4.50 7.02 -13.05
C SER A 210 3.42 7.05 -11.97
N ASP A 211 2.31 7.63 -12.36
CA ASP A 211 1.04 7.86 -11.65
C ASP A 211 0.32 6.60 -11.12
N TYR A 212 0.99 5.45 -10.99
CA TYR A 212 0.37 4.17 -10.64
C TYR A 212 0.16 3.92 -9.15
N SER A 213 0.49 4.88 -8.27
CA SER A 213 0.04 4.79 -6.88
C SER A 213 -1.48 4.93 -6.83
N SER A 214 -2.17 4.02 -6.13
CA SER A 214 -3.60 4.17 -5.92
C SER A 214 -3.92 5.51 -5.23
N LYS A 215 -4.61 6.42 -5.94
CA LYS A 215 -4.98 7.75 -5.44
C LYS A 215 -6.36 7.71 -4.79
N TYR A 216 -6.42 7.56 -3.46
CA TYR A 216 -7.67 7.61 -2.72
C TYR A 216 -8.00 9.03 -2.24
N PRO A 217 -9.19 9.58 -2.52
CA PRO A 217 -9.53 10.91 -2.04
C PRO A 217 -9.77 10.92 -0.53
N TRP A 218 -9.56 12.07 0.12
CA TRP A 218 -9.90 12.30 1.52
C TRP A 218 -11.41 12.32 1.74
N THR A 219 -12.01 11.14 1.92
CA THR A 219 -13.44 10.96 2.20
C THR A 219 -13.66 9.92 3.30
N GLU A 220 -14.83 9.96 3.93
CA GLU A 220 -15.21 8.96 4.94
C GLU A 220 -15.23 7.55 4.33
N ALA A 221 -15.76 7.42 3.11
CA ALA A 221 -15.82 6.15 2.39
C ALA A 221 -14.42 5.58 2.15
N SER A 222 -13.47 6.41 1.71
CA SER A 222 -12.07 6.00 1.52
C SER A 222 -11.43 5.54 2.83
N ILE A 223 -11.54 6.32 3.91
CA ILE A 223 -10.93 5.95 5.20
C ILE A 223 -11.51 4.63 5.72
N ARG A 224 -12.84 4.44 5.65
CA ARG A 224 -13.48 3.18 6.07
C ARG A 224 -13.05 2.00 5.22
N PHE A 225 -12.98 2.18 3.91
CA PHE A 225 -12.52 1.15 2.98
C PHE A 225 -11.08 0.75 3.26
N LEU A 226 -10.18 1.72 3.35
CA LEU A 226 -8.75 1.51 3.61
C LEU A 226 -8.49 0.85 4.96
N THR A 227 -9.20 1.29 6.00
CA THR A 227 -9.14 0.66 7.34
C THR A 227 -9.55 -0.82 7.28
N LYS A 228 -10.67 -1.11 6.60
CA LYS A 228 -11.16 -2.49 6.43
C LYS A 228 -10.16 -3.34 5.66
N GLU A 229 -9.64 -2.83 4.55
CA GLU A 229 -8.66 -3.54 3.75
C GLU A 229 -7.33 -3.72 4.50
N TRP A 230 -6.94 -2.77 5.35
CA TRP A 230 -5.74 -2.92 6.18
C TRP A 230 -5.88 -4.07 7.17
N HIS A 231 -7.01 -4.18 7.86
CA HIS A 231 -7.26 -5.33 8.73
C HIS A 231 -7.27 -6.67 8.00
N ARG A 232 -7.69 -6.70 6.73
CA ARG A 232 -7.60 -7.90 5.88
C ARG A 232 -6.15 -8.19 5.50
N ALA A 233 -5.38 -7.16 5.15
CA ALA A 233 -3.96 -7.26 4.85
C ALA A 233 -3.17 -7.80 6.04
N GLN A 234 -3.37 -7.25 7.24
CA GLN A 234 -2.71 -7.72 8.47
C GLN A 234 -2.95 -9.21 8.74
N LYS A 235 -4.18 -9.69 8.52
CA LYS A 235 -4.50 -11.13 8.65
C LYS A 235 -3.75 -11.96 7.61
N ALA A 236 -3.71 -11.48 6.36
CA ALA A 236 -3.00 -12.16 5.29
C ALA A 236 -1.48 -12.21 5.55
N ILE A 237 -0.88 -11.08 5.93
CA ILE A 237 0.53 -10.98 6.33
C ILE A 237 0.84 -11.96 7.46
N LYS A 238 -0.02 -12.04 8.49
CA LYS A 238 0.16 -13.01 9.57
C LYS A 238 0.17 -14.45 9.07
N CYS A 239 -0.73 -14.81 8.16
CA CYS A 239 -0.77 -16.14 7.55
C CYS A 239 0.46 -16.42 6.69
N CYS A 240 0.93 -15.43 5.92
CA CYS A 240 2.15 -15.54 5.13
C CYS A 240 3.36 -15.74 6.04
N ASN A 241 3.49 -14.94 7.11
CA ASN A 241 4.57 -15.07 8.08
C ASN A 241 4.56 -16.44 8.77
N GLU A 242 3.39 -17.00 9.07
CA GLU A 242 3.28 -18.34 9.64
C GLU A 242 3.81 -19.42 8.66
N PHE A 243 3.51 -19.26 7.37
CA PHE A 243 4.02 -20.15 6.32
C PHE A 243 5.53 -19.98 6.10
N THR A 244 6.01 -18.76 5.94
CA THR A 244 7.43 -18.50 5.66
C THR A 244 8.31 -18.78 6.87
N ASN A 245 7.86 -18.50 8.09
CA ASN A 245 8.61 -18.89 9.29
C ASN A 245 8.73 -20.41 9.43
N TRP A 246 7.71 -21.18 9.02
CA TRP A 246 7.84 -22.64 8.95
C TRP A 246 8.84 -23.02 7.87
N LEU A 247 8.71 -22.47 6.67
CA LEU A 247 9.62 -22.75 5.56
C LEU A 247 11.08 -22.50 5.96
N GLY A 248 11.37 -21.37 6.61
CA GLY A 248 12.72 -20.99 7.06
C GLY A 248 13.32 -21.83 8.19
N GLN A 249 12.54 -22.69 8.88
CA GLN A 249 13.09 -23.63 9.87
C GLN A 249 13.97 -24.71 9.24
N ASP A 250 13.60 -25.16 8.03
CA ASP A 250 14.36 -26.08 7.20
C ASP A 250 13.92 -25.88 5.74
N LEU A 251 14.55 -24.90 5.09
CA LEU A 251 14.15 -24.41 3.76
C LEU A 251 14.01 -25.54 2.74
N GLN A 252 15.01 -26.44 2.70
CA GLN A 252 15.04 -27.53 1.73
C GLN A 252 14.01 -28.62 2.06
N ALA A 253 13.97 -29.09 3.31
CA ALA A 253 13.04 -30.16 3.67
C ALA A 253 11.58 -29.71 3.53
N HIS A 254 11.27 -28.49 3.97
CA HIS A 254 9.91 -27.96 3.91
C HIS A 254 9.49 -27.57 2.49
N PHE A 255 10.39 -27.04 1.66
CA PHE A 255 10.06 -26.78 0.27
C PHE A 255 9.85 -28.08 -0.52
N ASN A 256 10.58 -29.15 -0.23
CA ASN A 256 10.29 -30.46 -0.84
C ASN A 256 8.85 -30.94 -0.56
N ILE A 257 8.33 -30.71 0.65
CA ILE A 257 6.91 -30.98 0.97
C ILE A 257 5.96 -30.12 0.11
N VAL A 258 6.31 -28.84 -0.09
CA VAL A 258 5.55 -27.94 -0.96
C VAL A 258 5.56 -28.44 -2.41
N LEU A 259 6.72 -28.84 -2.93
CA LEU A 259 6.87 -29.38 -4.28
C LEU A 259 6.09 -30.67 -4.48
N GLU A 260 6.15 -31.61 -3.53
CA GLU A 260 5.37 -32.84 -3.58
C GLU A 260 3.87 -32.55 -3.67
N LEU A 261 3.38 -31.56 -2.92
CA LEU A 261 1.98 -31.14 -2.98
C LEU A 261 1.64 -30.46 -4.32
N TRP A 262 2.54 -29.61 -4.82
CA TRP A 262 2.38 -28.84 -6.06
C TRP A 262 2.33 -29.74 -7.30
N ASN A 263 3.31 -30.62 -7.44
CA ASN A 263 3.52 -31.50 -8.60
C ASN A 263 2.59 -32.73 -8.64
N GLN A 264 1.72 -32.91 -7.64
CA GLN A 264 0.78 -34.02 -7.66
C GLN A 264 -0.17 -33.93 -8.86
N PRO A 265 -0.39 -35.03 -9.62
CA PRO A 265 -1.24 -35.03 -10.81
C PRO A 265 -2.64 -34.48 -10.50
N TYR A 266 -3.08 -33.49 -11.26
CA TYR A 266 -4.45 -32.99 -11.17
C TYR A 266 -5.36 -33.81 -12.10
N PRO A 267 -6.55 -34.23 -11.64
CA PRO A 267 -7.51 -34.89 -12.52
C PRO A 267 -7.85 -33.97 -13.70
N ILE A 268 -7.75 -34.51 -14.92
CA ILE A 268 -8.11 -33.79 -16.14
C ILE A 268 -9.62 -33.52 -16.08
N THR A 269 -10.00 -32.26 -15.92
CA THR A 269 -11.39 -31.84 -16.09
C THR A 269 -11.64 -31.69 -17.60
N ASN A 270 -12.32 -32.69 -18.18
CA ASN A 270 -12.90 -32.60 -19.53
C ASN A 270 -13.99 -31.53 -19.59
#